data_AF-A0A286RBA6-F1
#
_entry.id   AF-A0A286RBA6-F1
#
_cell.length_a   1.000
_cell.length_b   1.000
_cell.length_c   1.000
_cell.angle_alpha   90.00
_cell.angle_beta   90.00
_cell.angle_gamma   90.00
#
_symmetry.space_group_name_H-M   'P 1'
#
loop_
_entity.id
_entity.type
_entity.pdbx_description
1 polymer ?
#
loop_
_entity_poly.entity_id
_entity_poly.type
_entity_poly.pdbx_seq_one_letter_code
_entity_poly.pdbx_strand_id
1 'polypeptide(L)'
;MCILALQYQIAKDAPILVAHNREEALDRPSQPPRIQSGRPRVVCPVDRKAGGTWLGVNQHGLFVAVGNRPKRNVPLEPISRGILCRKLLGFTNARDAAQYAVEELSTGQYMGANYICADANFAAVVYGGDEVRLVELPPGLHILTNGDINDPNDSRQEFVRRLLTLQRLDSAVAFLAVASRTFARRCDANGKWGVVFTRGNFGTVSSTLLSLTKKTHHSILQYSAGPPDQVPYEDYSALLRQVLSSDRAARAQMAKKGVTCPPQTSGA
;
A
#
# COMPACT_ATOMS: atom_id res chain seq x y z
N MET A 1 -10.59 -7.48 -7.28
CA MET A 1 -10.42 -6.03 -7.46
C MET A 1 -9.93 -5.44 -6.15
N CYS A 2 -8.66 -5.11 -5.97
CA CYS A 2 -8.25 -4.56 -4.67
C CYS A 2 -8.90 -3.18 -4.43
N ILE A 3 -9.06 -2.80 -3.17
CA ILE A 3 -9.46 -1.45 -2.78
C ILE A 3 -8.53 -0.94 -1.68
N LEU A 4 -8.09 0.30 -1.83
CA LEU A 4 -7.17 0.98 -0.92
C LEU A 4 -7.73 2.37 -0.60
N ALA A 5 -7.75 2.74 0.68
CA ALA A 5 -7.91 4.11 1.14
C ALA A 5 -6.59 4.58 1.76
N LEU A 6 -6.05 5.69 1.25
CA LEU A 6 -4.87 6.38 1.75
C LEU A 6 -5.31 7.76 2.25
N GLN A 7 -5.20 8.01 3.54
CA GLN A 7 -5.28 9.35 4.09
C GLN A 7 -3.87 9.88 4.31
N TYR A 8 -3.52 10.91 3.52
CA TYR A 8 -2.18 11.44 3.39
C TYR A 8 -2.07 12.83 4.00
N GLN A 9 -1.12 13.02 4.93
CA GLN A 9 -0.80 14.27 5.63
C GLN A 9 -1.98 15.02 6.29
N ILE A 10 -3.13 14.36 6.52
CA ILE A 10 -4.26 14.95 7.26
C ILE A 10 -4.06 14.85 8.78
N ALA A 11 -3.56 13.70 9.26
CA ALA A 11 -3.30 13.50 10.68
C ALA A 11 -1.92 14.05 11.07
N LYS A 12 -1.88 14.96 12.07
CA LYS A 12 -0.67 15.71 12.44
C LYS A 12 0.55 14.83 12.73
N ASP A 13 0.33 13.68 13.36
CA ASP A 13 1.37 12.76 13.81
C ASP A 13 1.52 11.51 12.91
N ALA A 14 0.63 11.32 11.95
CA ALA A 14 0.57 10.15 11.06
C ALA A 14 0.45 10.58 9.60
N PRO A 15 1.58 10.87 8.91
CA PRO A 15 1.54 11.32 7.52
C PRO A 15 0.92 10.29 6.56
N ILE A 16 0.96 9.00 6.88
CA ILE A 16 0.37 7.94 6.06
C ILE A 16 -0.55 7.08 6.92
N LEU A 17 -1.82 7.04 6.54
CA LEU A 17 -2.85 6.18 7.09
C LEU A 17 -3.46 5.37 5.95
N VAL A 18 -3.46 4.05 6.07
CA VAL A 18 -3.91 3.17 4.99
C VAL A 18 -4.89 2.13 5.51
N ALA A 19 -5.91 1.86 4.72
CA ALA A 19 -6.73 0.66 4.81
C ALA A 19 -6.80 -0.01 3.44
N HIS A 20 -6.60 -1.31 3.37
CA HIS A 20 -6.50 -2.04 2.11
C HIS A 20 -7.15 -3.42 2.21
N ASN A 21 -8.07 -3.73 1.31
CA ASN A 21 -8.55 -5.09 1.08
C ASN A 21 -7.92 -5.64 -0.20
N ARG A 22 -7.21 -6.76 -0.05
CA ARG A 22 -6.74 -7.55 -1.19
C ARG A 22 -7.86 -8.47 -1.65
N GLU A 23 -8.16 -8.42 -2.93
CA GLU A 23 -9.10 -9.36 -3.54
C GLU A 23 -8.42 -10.23 -4.57
N GLU A 24 -8.57 -11.53 -4.40
CA GLU A 24 -7.85 -12.56 -5.15
C GLU A 24 -8.65 -13.87 -5.17
N ALA A 25 -8.19 -14.84 -5.97
CA ALA A 25 -8.64 -16.22 -5.88
C ALA A 25 -8.49 -16.76 -4.44
N LEU A 26 -9.55 -17.36 -3.91
CA LEU A 26 -9.67 -17.81 -2.53
C LEU A 26 -8.65 -18.91 -2.17
N ASP A 27 -8.26 -19.70 -3.16
CA ASP A 27 -7.26 -20.77 -3.05
C ASP A 27 -5.81 -20.28 -3.21
N ARG A 28 -5.59 -18.99 -3.50
CA ARG A 28 -4.25 -18.48 -3.77
C ARG A 28 -3.44 -18.39 -2.47
N PRO A 29 -2.35 -19.17 -2.34
CA PRO A 29 -1.59 -19.22 -1.10
C PRO A 29 -0.84 -17.91 -0.85
N SER A 30 -0.89 -17.42 0.39
CA SER A 30 -0.16 -16.25 0.84
C SER A 30 0.44 -16.43 2.23
N GLN A 31 1.23 -15.46 2.69
CA GLN A 31 1.79 -15.40 4.04
C GLN A 31 1.48 -14.04 4.65
N PRO A 32 1.18 -13.98 5.96
CA PRO A 32 0.97 -12.73 6.66
C PRO A 32 2.25 -11.87 6.66
N PRO A 33 2.16 -10.59 7.07
CA PRO A 33 3.30 -9.69 7.11
C PRO A 33 4.47 -10.28 7.89
N ARG A 34 5.65 -10.25 7.26
CA ARG A 34 6.92 -10.62 7.89
C ARG A 34 8.04 -9.72 7.42
N ILE A 35 9.14 -9.70 8.17
CA ILE A 35 10.36 -9.03 7.74
C ILE A 35 11.03 -9.87 6.65
N GLN A 36 11.25 -9.28 5.49
CA GLN A 36 11.96 -9.91 4.38
C GLN A 36 13.48 -9.80 4.59
N SER A 37 14.20 -10.78 4.06
CA SER A 37 15.65 -10.72 3.96
C SER A 37 16.10 -9.65 2.97
N GLY A 38 17.30 -9.11 3.16
CA GLY A 38 17.89 -8.08 2.32
C GLY A 38 17.96 -6.70 2.98
N ARG A 39 18.45 -5.71 2.20
CA ARG A 39 18.49 -4.30 2.56
C ARG A 39 17.88 -3.48 1.40
N PRO A 40 17.07 -2.44 1.68
CA PRO A 40 16.54 -2.07 3.00
C PRO A 40 15.69 -3.19 3.63
N ARG A 41 15.55 -3.20 4.96
CA ARG A 41 14.60 -4.09 5.63
C ARG A 41 13.18 -3.70 5.23
N VAL A 42 12.36 -4.70 4.94
CA VAL A 42 10.97 -4.53 4.50
C VAL A 42 10.07 -5.42 5.32
N VAL A 43 8.94 -4.90 5.81
CA VAL A 43 7.82 -5.71 6.30
C VAL A 43 6.73 -5.75 5.24
N CYS A 44 6.38 -6.95 4.79
CA CYS A 44 5.31 -7.16 3.83
C CYS A 44 4.76 -8.59 3.92
N PRO A 45 3.47 -8.80 3.58
CA PRO A 45 2.96 -10.14 3.31
C PRO A 45 3.53 -10.68 2.00
N VAL A 46 3.43 -11.98 1.75
CA VAL A 46 4.04 -12.63 0.58
C VAL A 46 3.03 -13.46 -0.18
N ASP A 47 2.99 -13.25 -1.49
CA ASP A 47 2.28 -14.12 -2.42
C ASP A 47 3.13 -15.37 -2.69
N ARG A 48 2.69 -16.54 -2.22
CA ARG A 48 3.47 -17.78 -2.38
C ARG A 48 3.44 -18.33 -3.80
N LYS A 49 2.46 -17.94 -4.62
CA LYS A 49 2.34 -18.40 -6.01
C LYS A 49 3.29 -17.64 -6.92
N ALA A 50 3.39 -16.32 -6.78
CA ALA A 50 4.21 -15.48 -7.65
C ALA A 50 5.50 -14.95 -7.00
N GLY A 51 5.75 -15.20 -5.71
CA GLY A 51 6.94 -14.76 -4.98
C GLY A 51 7.02 -13.25 -4.68
N GLY A 52 6.00 -12.49 -5.08
CA GLY A 52 5.89 -11.05 -4.90
C GLY A 52 5.15 -10.63 -3.63
N THR A 53 4.81 -9.35 -3.55
CA THR A 53 3.94 -8.78 -2.51
C THR A 53 2.92 -7.83 -3.12
N TRP A 54 1.83 -7.53 -2.40
CA TRP A 54 0.82 -6.56 -2.85
C TRP A 54 0.90 -5.24 -2.09
N LEU A 55 1.59 -5.21 -0.96
CA LEU A 55 1.90 -3.99 -0.22
C LEU A 55 3.07 -4.21 0.72
N GLY A 56 3.71 -3.14 1.18
CA GLY A 56 4.72 -3.23 2.22
C GLY A 56 5.20 -1.88 2.72
N VAL A 57 6.03 -1.93 3.76
CA VAL A 57 6.73 -0.77 4.29
C VAL A 57 8.19 -1.13 4.49
N ASN A 58 9.11 -0.24 4.09
CA ASN A 58 10.53 -0.42 4.33
C ASN A 58 11.05 0.41 5.51
N GLN A 59 12.32 0.22 5.87
CA GLN A 59 12.96 0.88 7.01
C GLN A 59 13.01 2.42 6.90
N HIS A 60 12.87 2.97 5.69
CA HIS A 60 12.85 4.41 5.43
C HIS A 60 11.47 5.04 5.58
N GLY A 61 10.44 4.23 5.87
CA GLY A 61 9.05 4.69 5.93
C GLY A 61 8.39 4.81 4.56
N LEU A 62 9.00 4.24 3.50
CA LEU A 62 8.36 4.11 2.20
C LEU A 62 7.30 3.01 2.26
N PHE A 63 6.05 3.41 2.00
CA PHE A 63 4.93 2.54 1.73
C PHE A 63 4.76 2.35 0.22
N VAL A 64 4.60 1.09 -0.20
CA VAL A 64 4.21 0.76 -1.58
C VAL A 64 3.04 -0.20 -1.54
N ALA A 65 2.07 -0.01 -2.43
CA ALA A 65 1.01 -0.97 -2.68
C ALA A 65 0.71 -1.09 -4.18
N VAL A 66 0.18 -2.24 -4.59
CA VAL A 66 -0.23 -2.50 -5.97
C VAL A 66 -1.66 -2.99 -6.06
N GLY A 67 -2.43 -2.36 -6.94
CA GLY A 67 -3.77 -2.74 -7.37
C GLY A 67 -3.79 -3.20 -8.82
N ASN A 68 -4.88 -3.87 -9.21
CA ASN A 68 -5.10 -4.24 -10.60
C ASN A 68 -5.46 -3.01 -11.42
N ARG A 69 -5.08 -2.96 -12.69
CA ARG A 69 -5.62 -1.99 -13.66
C ARG A 69 -6.00 -2.73 -14.94
N PRO A 70 -7.11 -2.40 -15.61
CA PRO A 70 -7.37 -2.89 -16.96
C PRO A 70 -6.27 -2.44 -17.93
N LYS A 71 -5.89 -3.33 -18.84
CA LYS A 71 -4.92 -3.10 -19.92
C LYS A 71 -5.34 -3.96 -21.11
N ARG A 72 -5.40 -3.38 -22.31
CA ARG A 72 -5.84 -4.09 -23.53
C ARG A 72 -4.72 -4.98 -24.07
N ASN A 73 -3.51 -4.42 -24.15
CA ASN A 73 -2.35 -5.12 -24.68
C ASN A 73 -1.55 -5.76 -23.55
N VAL A 74 -1.85 -7.02 -23.24
CA VAL A 74 -1.16 -7.80 -22.20
C VAL A 74 -0.09 -8.67 -22.85
N PRO A 75 1.16 -8.68 -22.35
CA PRO A 75 2.20 -9.57 -22.87
C PRO A 75 1.84 -11.04 -22.62
N LEU A 76 2.37 -11.95 -23.45
CA LEU A 76 2.10 -13.39 -23.35
C LEU A 76 2.55 -13.96 -21.99
N GLU A 77 3.72 -13.54 -21.52
CA GLU A 77 4.31 -13.97 -20.24
C GLU A 77 4.55 -12.75 -19.35
N PRO A 78 3.50 -12.20 -18.70
CA PRO A 78 3.65 -10.99 -17.90
C PRO A 78 4.49 -11.25 -16.65
N ILE A 79 5.43 -10.35 -16.38
CA ILE A 79 6.10 -10.29 -15.08
C ILE A 79 5.05 -9.98 -14.01
N SER A 80 5.14 -10.67 -12.88
CA SER A 80 4.23 -10.46 -11.76
C SER A 80 4.32 -9.03 -11.23
N ARG A 81 3.18 -8.35 -11.14
CA ARG A 81 3.03 -7.03 -10.50
C ARG A 81 3.60 -7.02 -9.07
N GLY A 82 3.44 -8.13 -8.35
CA GLY A 82 3.97 -8.23 -7.00
C GLY A 82 5.49 -8.31 -6.92
N ILE A 83 6.17 -8.72 -7.98
CA ILE A 83 7.62 -8.70 -8.06
C ILE A 83 8.12 -7.26 -8.23
N LEU A 84 7.49 -6.47 -9.09
CA LEU A 84 7.79 -5.04 -9.18
C LEU A 84 7.47 -4.33 -7.85
N CYS A 85 6.31 -4.59 -7.23
CA CYS A 85 6.01 -4.04 -5.89
C CYS A 85 7.13 -4.32 -4.87
N ARG A 86 7.72 -5.52 -4.90
CA ARG A 86 8.85 -5.89 -4.04
C ARG A 86 10.14 -5.13 -4.40
N LYS A 87 10.42 -4.92 -5.69
CA LYS A 87 11.55 -4.08 -6.14
C LYS A 87 11.40 -2.62 -5.67
N LEU A 88 10.19 -2.06 -5.81
CA LEU A 88 9.88 -0.69 -5.38
C LEU A 88 10.13 -0.45 -3.89
N LEU A 89 9.87 -1.46 -3.05
CA LEU A 89 10.16 -1.40 -1.61
C LEU A 89 11.67 -1.36 -1.31
N GLY A 90 12.53 -1.56 -2.30
CA GLY A 90 13.99 -1.43 -2.20
C GLY A 90 14.50 0.01 -2.25
N PHE A 91 13.68 0.99 -2.63
CA PHE A 91 14.07 2.39 -2.78
C PHE A 91 14.06 3.16 -1.44
N THR A 92 14.83 4.23 -1.36
CA THR A 92 14.94 5.04 -0.14
C THR A 92 13.77 6.00 0.05
N ASN A 93 13.15 6.48 -1.03
CA ASN A 93 12.04 7.43 -1.00
C ASN A 93 10.98 7.09 -2.07
N ALA A 94 9.79 7.67 -1.90
CA ALA A 94 8.63 7.38 -2.74
C ALA A 94 8.70 7.99 -4.13
N ARG A 95 9.44 9.09 -4.32
CA ARG A 95 9.57 9.74 -5.63
C ARG A 95 10.38 8.87 -6.59
N ASP A 96 11.53 8.38 -6.14
CA ASP A 96 12.39 7.48 -6.94
C ASP A 96 11.67 6.17 -7.23
N ALA A 97 10.96 5.61 -6.24
CA ALA A 97 10.14 4.42 -6.43
C ALA A 97 9.05 4.64 -7.49
N ALA A 98 8.35 5.78 -7.46
CA ALA A 98 7.32 6.10 -8.44
C ALA A 98 7.90 6.29 -9.85
N GLN A 99 9.05 6.94 -9.98
CA GLN A 99 9.75 7.11 -11.27
C GLN A 99 10.19 5.75 -11.84
N TYR A 100 10.81 4.90 -11.03
CA TYR A 100 11.20 3.57 -11.46
C TYR A 100 9.99 2.70 -11.84
N ALA A 101 8.85 2.86 -11.16
CA ALA A 101 7.62 2.19 -11.56
C ALA A 101 7.13 2.64 -12.94
N VAL A 102 7.27 3.93 -13.29
CA VAL A 102 6.95 4.45 -14.64
C VAL A 102 7.85 3.78 -15.69
N GLU A 103 9.15 3.73 -15.43
CA GLU A 103 10.12 3.12 -16.34
C GLU A 103 9.80 1.63 -16.59
N GLU A 104 9.63 0.85 -15.52
CA GLU A 104 9.34 -0.58 -15.62
C GLU A 104 7.99 -0.85 -16.30
N LEU A 105 6.96 -0.07 -16.00
CA LEU A 105 5.64 -0.23 -16.64
C LEU A 105 5.67 0.12 -18.14
N SER A 106 6.51 1.08 -18.52
CA SER A 106 6.67 1.52 -19.92
C SER A 106 7.34 0.46 -20.81
N THR A 107 8.04 -0.52 -20.22
CA THR A 107 8.58 -1.69 -20.96
C THR A 107 7.50 -2.59 -21.58
N GLY A 108 6.25 -2.46 -21.14
CA GLY A 108 5.14 -3.29 -21.59
C GLY A 108 5.13 -4.71 -21.02
N GLN A 109 6.12 -5.11 -20.19
CA GLN A 109 6.30 -6.48 -19.69
C GLN A 109 5.34 -6.90 -18.55
N TYR A 110 4.45 -6.01 -18.11
CA TYR A 110 3.54 -6.24 -17.00
C TYR A 110 2.07 -6.23 -17.44
N MET A 111 1.25 -7.01 -16.73
CA MET A 111 -0.20 -6.78 -16.72
C MET A 111 -0.52 -5.39 -16.17
N GLY A 112 -1.70 -4.87 -16.49
CA GLY A 112 -2.15 -3.58 -15.98
C GLY A 112 -2.11 -3.51 -14.45
N ALA A 113 -1.51 -2.42 -13.96
CA ALA A 113 -1.29 -2.18 -12.53
C ALA A 113 -1.49 -0.71 -12.16
N ASN A 114 -1.96 -0.49 -10.93
CA ASN A 114 -1.90 0.81 -10.26
C ASN A 114 -0.94 0.67 -9.07
N TYR A 115 0.14 1.43 -9.01
CA TYR A 115 1.02 1.47 -7.83
C TYR A 115 0.79 2.73 -7.03
N ILE A 116 0.70 2.62 -5.71
CA ILE A 116 0.81 3.78 -4.81
C ILE A 116 2.18 3.71 -4.17
N CYS A 117 2.96 4.78 -4.27
CA CYS A 117 4.21 4.99 -3.56
C CYS A 117 4.03 6.20 -2.65
N ALA A 118 4.26 6.05 -1.34
CA ALA A 118 4.12 7.13 -0.39
C ALA A 118 5.19 7.06 0.72
N ASP A 119 5.77 8.20 1.04
CA ASP A 119 6.57 8.42 2.25
C ASP A 119 6.07 9.68 2.98
N ALA A 120 6.77 10.17 4.00
CA ALA A 120 6.30 11.32 4.76
C ALA A 120 6.18 12.63 3.94
N ASN A 121 6.89 12.74 2.83
CA ASN A 121 7.07 13.97 2.05
C ASN A 121 6.47 13.89 0.65
N PHE A 122 6.34 12.69 0.08
CA PHE A 122 5.83 12.47 -1.26
C PHE A 122 4.84 11.32 -1.32
N ALA A 123 3.76 11.49 -2.07
CA ALA A 123 2.85 10.41 -2.43
C ALA A 123 2.47 10.54 -3.92
N ALA A 124 2.42 9.41 -4.62
CA ALA A 124 1.96 9.35 -6.00
C ALA A 124 1.25 8.03 -6.28
N VAL A 125 0.36 8.07 -7.28
CA VAL A 125 -0.14 6.89 -7.97
C VAL A 125 0.49 6.79 -9.35
N VAL A 126 0.95 5.60 -9.72
CA VAL A 126 1.48 5.28 -11.04
C VAL A 126 0.51 4.32 -11.72
N TYR A 127 -0.10 4.78 -12.79
CA TYR A 127 -0.98 4.01 -13.65
C TYR A 127 -0.15 3.33 -14.72
N GLY A 128 -0.26 2.01 -14.85
CA GLY A 128 0.40 1.20 -15.89
C GLY A 128 -0.64 0.49 -16.74
N GLY A 129 -1.53 1.25 -17.39
CA GLY A 129 -2.56 0.70 -18.26
C GLY A 129 -2.08 0.61 -19.71
N ASP A 130 -2.93 1.04 -20.64
CA ASP A 130 -2.52 1.27 -22.03
C ASP A 130 -1.58 2.48 -22.15
N GLU A 131 -1.74 3.45 -21.27
CA GLU A 131 -0.82 4.56 -21.05
C GLU A 131 -0.22 4.47 -19.66
N VAL A 132 1.06 4.87 -19.55
CA VAL A 132 1.75 4.99 -18.27
C VAL A 132 1.70 6.44 -17.80
N ARG A 133 1.19 6.68 -16.59
CA ARG A 133 1.04 8.02 -16.03
C ARG A 133 1.38 8.03 -14.55
N LEU A 134 2.13 9.05 -14.13
CA LEU A 134 2.37 9.35 -12.73
C LEU A 134 1.49 10.54 -12.32
N VAL A 135 0.77 10.40 -11.21
CA VAL A 135 -0.05 11.46 -10.63
C VAL A 135 0.35 11.64 -9.18
N GLU A 136 0.86 12.83 -8.84
CA GLU A 136 1.17 13.21 -7.46
C GLU A 136 -0.14 13.34 -6.64
N LEU A 137 -0.09 12.90 -5.38
CA LEU A 137 -1.22 12.92 -4.47
C LEU A 137 -1.00 14.05 -3.43
N PRO A 138 -1.81 15.13 -3.47
CA PRO A 138 -1.72 16.17 -2.45
C PRO A 138 -2.20 15.64 -1.09
N PRO A 139 -2.02 16.39 0.02
CA PRO A 139 -2.64 16.06 1.29
C PRO A 139 -4.16 15.86 1.15
N GLY A 140 -4.70 14.74 1.62
CA GLY A 140 -6.08 14.37 1.34
C GLY A 140 -6.43 12.91 1.61
N LEU A 141 -7.71 12.58 1.40
CA LEU A 141 -8.19 11.20 1.32
C LEU A 141 -8.22 10.75 -0.14
N HIS A 142 -7.44 9.73 -0.44
CA HIS A 142 -7.32 9.09 -1.74
C HIS A 142 -7.84 7.67 -1.69
N ILE A 143 -8.70 7.29 -2.61
CA ILE A 143 -9.25 5.94 -2.68
C ILE A 143 -8.97 5.38 -4.06
N LEU A 144 -8.49 4.16 -4.11
CA LEU A 144 -8.10 3.47 -5.33
C LEU A 144 -8.77 2.10 -5.38
N THR A 145 -9.37 1.79 -6.52
CA THR A 145 -9.86 0.45 -6.88
C THR A 145 -9.05 -0.07 -8.08
N ASN A 146 -9.73 -0.56 -9.12
CA ASN A 146 -9.08 -0.98 -10.35
C ASN A 146 -8.90 0.15 -11.38
N GLY A 147 -9.68 1.22 -11.25
CA GLY A 147 -9.69 2.34 -12.19
C GLY A 147 -8.75 3.46 -11.76
N ASP A 148 -9.21 4.68 -11.96
CA ASP A 148 -8.50 5.88 -11.53
C ASP A 148 -8.73 6.15 -10.04
N ILE A 149 -7.76 6.84 -9.43
CA ILE A 149 -7.86 7.26 -8.03
C ILE A 149 -8.93 8.34 -7.90
N ASN A 150 -9.72 8.26 -6.84
CA ASN A 150 -10.81 9.21 -6.56
C ASN A 150 -11.85 9.34 -7.69
N ASP A 151 -12.16 8.23 -8.37
CA ASP A 151 -13.17 8.18 -9.42
C ASP A 151 -14.58 8.30 -8.82
N PRO A 152 -15.33 9.39 -9.09
CA PRO A 152 -16.69 9.58 -8.56
C PRO A 152 -17.70 8.59 -9.16
N ASN A 153 -17.37 7.92 -10.26
CA ASN A 153 -18.24 6.93 -10.88
C ASN A 153 -18.03 5.52 -10.29
N ASP A 154 -16.97 5.32 -9.51
CA ASP A 154 -16.75 4.05 -8.81
C ASP A 154 -17.55 4.04 -7.50
N SER A 155 -18.68 3.33 -7.52
CA SER A 155 -19.57 3.18 -6.36
C SER A 155 -18.89 2.65 -5.09
N ARG A 156 -17.82 1.87 -5.20
CA ARG A 156 -17.06 1.37 -4.03
C ARG A 156 -16.17 2.48 -3.47
N GLN A 157 -15.55 3.28 -4.33
CA GLN A 157 -14.80 4.44 -3.89
C GLN A 157 -15.72 5.45 -3.20
N GLU A 158 -16.87 5.76 -3.79
CA GLU A 158 -17.85 6.68 -3.19
C GLU A 158 -18.39 6.16 -1.86
N PHE A 159 -18.65 4.85 -1.75
CA PHE A 159 -19.08 4.23 -0.50
C PHE A 159 -18.04 4.41 0.61
N VAL A 160 -16.77 4.08 0.33
CA VAL A 160 -15.68 4.24 1.30
C VAL A 160 -15.42 5.71 1.61
N ARG A 161 -15.48 6.60 0.61
CA ARG A 161 -15.33 8.05 0.79
C ARG A 161 -16.35 8.55 1.78
N ARG A 162 -17.64 8.26 1.55
CA ARG A 162 -18.73 8.69 2.42
C ARG A 162 -18.45 8.27 3.85
N LEU A 163 -18.12 7.00 4.10
CA LEU A 163 -17.90 6.49 5.46
C LEU A 163 -16.68 7.10 6.16
N LEU A 164 -15.60 7.39 5.41
CA LEU A 164 -14.38 8.00 5.96
C LEU A 164 -14.45 9.52 6.09
N THR A 165 -15.48 10.18 5.54
CA THR A 165 -15.69 11.63 5.64
C THR A 165 -16.87 12.02 6.54
N LEU A 166 -17.63 11.06 7.08
CA LEU A 166 -18.72 11.34 8.04
C LEU A 166 -18.25 12.07 9.31
N GLN A 167 -17.00 11.88 9.69
CA GLN A 167 -16.38 12.55 10.83
C GLN A 167 -14.95 12.93 10.49
N ARG A 168 -14.39 13.86 11.28
CA ARG A 168 -13.00 14.28 11.13
C ARG A 168 -12.07 13.17 11.59
N LEU A 169 -11.28 12.63 10.66
CA LEU A 169 -10.25 11.63 10.93
C LEU A 169 -8.87 12.30 10.90
N ASP A 170 -8.50 12.99 11.97
CA ASP A 170 -7.22 13.72 12.08
C ASP A 170 -6.22 13.08 13.06
N SER A 171 -6.50 11.86 13.50
CA SER A 171 -5.59 11.03 14.28
C SER A 171 -5.57 9.59 13.77
N ALA A 172 -4.46 8.90 14.01
CA ALA A 172 -4.32 7.48 13.65
C ALA A 172 -5.40 6.61 14.30
N VAL A 173 -5.71 6.86 15.58
CA VAL A 173 -6.71 6.09 16.33
C VAL A 173 -8.10 6.24 15.72
N ALA A 174 -8.53 7.48 15.45
CA ALA A 174 -9.82 7.76 14.83
C ALA A 174 -9.92 7.11 13.45
N PHE A 175 -8.89 7.27 12.61
CA PHE A 175 -8.87 6.65 11.29
C PHE A 175 -8.96 5.13 11.37
N LEU A 176 -8.10 4.46 12.15
CA LEU A 176 -8.09 3.00 12.24
C LEU A 176 -9.41 2.44 12.79
N ALA A 177 -10.02 3.12 13.77
CA ALA A 177 -11.31 2.72 14.32
C ALA A 177 -12.43 2.76 13.27
N VAL A 178 -12.48 3.79 12.43
CA VAL A 178 -13.50 3.90 11.38
C VAL A 178 -13.17 2.99 10.21
N ALA A 179 -11.91 2.98 9.77
CA ALA A 179 -11.45 2.22 8.63
C ALA A 179 -11.61 0.70 8.84
N SER A 180 -11.33 0.18 10.05
CA SER A 180 -11.58 -1.23 10.37
C SER A 180 -13.02 -1.65 10.15
N ARG A 181 -14.00 -0.85 10.62
CA ARG A 181 -15.43 -1.12 10.42
C ARG A 181 -15.85 -0.94 8.96
N THR A 182 -15.34 0.08 8.29
CA THR A 182 -15.63 0.35 6.88
C THR A 182 -15.14 -0.79 5.99
N PHE A 183 -13.90 -1.25 6.17
CA PHE A 183 -13.29 -2.30 5.36
C PHE A 183 -13.80 -3.71 5.69
N ALA A 184 -14.42 -3.89 6.86
CA ALA A 184 -15.17 -5.09 7.26
C ALA A 184 -16.65 -5.07 6.80
N ARG A 185 -17.11 -4.05 6.07
CA ARG A 185 -18.50 -4.01 5.59
C ARG A 185 -18.70 -5.00 4.45
N ARG A 186 -19.54 -6.02 4.65
CA ARG A 186 -19.96 -6.96 3.60
C ARG A 186 -20.79 -6.25 2.53
N CYS A 187 -20.53 -6.58 1.27
CA CYS A 187 -21.43 -6.19 0.18
C CYS A 187 -22.83 -6.79 0.37
N ASP A 188 -23.85 -6.11 -0.14
CA ASP A 188 -25.21 -6.63 -0.21
C ASP A 188 -25.34 -7.77 -1.24
N ALA A 189 -26.55 -8.34 -1.37
CA ALA A 189 -26.84 -9.41 -2.32
C ALA A 189 -26.56 -9.04 -3.79
N ASN A 190 -26.52 -7.75 -4.12
CA ASN A 190 -26.21 -7.23 -5.45
C ASN A 190 -24.71 -6.92 -5.63
N GLY A 191 -23.88 -7.22 -4.63
CA GLY A 191 -22.45 -6.89 -4.62
C GLY A 191 -22.15 -5.40 -4.41
N LYS A 192 -23.16 -4.60 -4.00
CA LYS A 192 -23.06 -3.16 -3.77
C LYS A 192 -22.91 -2.84 -2.29
N TRP A 193 -22.60 -1.57 -1.99
CA TRP A 193 -22.62 -1.00 -0.63
C TRP A 193 -21.76 -1.75 0.41
N GLY A 194 -20.59 -2.22 -0.01
CA GLY A 194 -19.63 -2.90 0.86
C GLY A 194 -18.22 -2.91 0.29
N VAL A 195 -17.29 -3.38 1.12
CA VAL A 195 -15.86 -3.46 0.82
C VAL A 195 -15.38 -4.91 0.84
N VAL A 196 -15.98 -5.77 1.66
CA VAL A 196 -15.75 -7.21 1.62
C VAL A 196 -16.56 -7.82 0.49
N PHE A 197 -15.83 -8.41 -0.45
CA PHE A 197 -16.36 -8.97 -1.69
C PHE A 197 -16.17 -10.47 -1.73
N THR A 198 -17.14 -11.22 -2.26
CA THR A 198 -17.00 -12.63 -2.58
C THR A 198 -17.88 -12.96 -3.78
N ARG A 199 -17.31 -13.60 -4.80
CA ARG A 199 -18.02 -14.05 -6.01
C ARG A 199 -17.35 -15.31 -6.55
N GLY A 200 -18.04 -16.44 -6.41
CA GLY A 200 -17.47 -17.75 -6.77
C GLY A 200 -16.16 -18.00 -6.02
N ASN A 201 -15.11 -18.40 -6.73
CA ASN A 201 -13.80 -18.69 -6.15
C ASN A 201 -12.90 -17.46 -5.97
N PHE A 202 -13.45 -16.24 -6.03
CA PHE A 202 -12.70 -14.99 -5.89
C PHE A 202 -13.32 -14.12 -4.79
N GLY A 203 -12.50 -13.47 -3.97
CA GLY A 203 -13.02 -12.65 -2.88
C GLY A 203 -11.94 -11.87 -2.15
N THR A 204 -12.34 -11.16 -1.08
CA THR A 204 -11.41 -10.52 -0.15
C THR A 204 -10.67 -11.59 0.63
N VAL A 205 -9.37 -11.74 0.38
CA VAL A 205 -8.54 -12.79 1.01
C VAL A 205 -7.66 -12.27 2.15
N SER A 206 -7.53 -10.94 2.26
CA SER A 206 -6.82 -10.32 3.37
C SER A 206 -7.18 -8.85 3.48
N SER A 207 -7.04 -8.30 4.67
CA SER A 207 -7.13 -6.86 4.92
C SER A 207 -5.93 -6.35 5.70
N THR A 208 -5.55 -5.10 5.46
CA THR A 208 -4.43 -4.44 6.14
C THR A 208 -4.86 -3.04 6.57
N LEU A 209 -4.61 -2.72 7.83
CA LEU A 209 -4.70 -1.36 8.36
C LEU A 209 -3.31 -0.93 8.79
N LEU A 210 -2.91 0.28 8.41
CA LEU A 210 -1.55 0.78 8.62
C LEU A 210 -1.61 2.24 9.05
N SER A 211 -0.81 2.58 10.05
CA SER A 211 -0.48 3.94 10.43
C SER A 211 1.03 4.09 10.50
N LEU A 212 1.60 4.91 9.62
CA LEU A 212 2.99 5.33 9.71
C LEU A 212 3.03 6.72 10.35
N THR A 213 3.67 6.76 11.51
CA THR A 213 3.74 7.95 12.35
C THR A 213 5.13 8.57 12.33
N LYS A 214 5.22 9.88 12.61
CA LYS A 214 6.51 10.57 12.77
C LYS A 214 7.36 9.93 13.87
N LYS A 215 6.71 9.50 14.96
CA LYS A 215 7.32 8.74 16.06
C LYS A 215 7.16 7.25 15.79
N THR A 216 8.13 6.63 15.11
CA THR A 216 8.04 5.24 14.61
C THR A 216 7.52 4.17 15.59
N HIS A 217 7.69 4.33 16.90
CA HIS A 217 7.15 3.42 17.93
C HIS A 217 5.62 3.51 18.11
N HIS A 218 4.98 4.57 17.63
CA HIS A 218 3.53 4.72 17.55
C HIS A 218 2.95 4.19 16.24
N SER A 219 3.78 3.76 15.28
CA SER A 219 3.29 3.17 14.05
C SER A 219 2.58 1.84 14.33
N ILE A 220 1.49 1.60 13.60
CA ILE A 220 0.58 0.47 13.77
C ILE A 220 0.49 -0.28 12.44
N LEU A 221 0.60 -1.61 12.48
CA LEU A 221 0.29 -2.50 11.37
C LEU A 221 -0.63 -3.59 11.89
N GLN A 222 -1.84 -3.64 11.35
CA GLN A 222 -2.83 -4.67 11.65
C GLN A 222 -3.17 -5.43 10.38
N TYR A 223 -3.30 -6.74 10.49
CA TYR A 223 -3.53 -7.61 9.33
C TYR A 223 -4.58 -8.66 9.66
N SER A 224 -5.52 -8.87 8.74
CA SER A 224 -6.48 -9.97 8.79
C SER A 224 -6.15 -10.93 7.64
N ALA A 225 -5.92 -12.20 7.98
CA ALA A 225 -5.60 -13.29 7.04
C ALA A 225 -6.86 -13.89 6.39
N GLY A 226 -7.81 -13.03 6.03
CA GLY A 226 -9.08 -13.40 5.41
C GLY A 226 -9.98 -12.18 5.21
N PRO A 227 -11.26 -12.41 4.89
CA PRO A 227 -12.28 -11.38 4.94
C PRO A 227 -12.35 -10.75 6.35
N PRO A 228 -12.18 -9.42 6.52
CA PRO A 228 -12.15 -8.78 7.83
C PRO A 228 -13.51 -8.75 8.57
N ASP A 229 -14.59 -9.18 7.91
CA ASP A 229 -15.90 -9.43 8.56
C ASP A 229 -15.97 -10.78 9.29
N GLN A 230 -15.03 -11.69 8.98
CA GLN A 230 -15.00 -13.06 9.51
C GLN A 230 -13.70 -13.36 10.27
N VAL A 231 -12.59 -12.76 9.85
CA VAL A 231 -11.27 -12.95 10.46
C VAL A 231 -10.85 -11.63 11.12
N PRO A 232 -10.59 -11.62 12.44
CA PRO A 232 -10.21 -10.40 13.14
C PRO A 232 -8.84 -9.89 12.68
N TYR A 233 -8.59 -8.61 12.93
CA TYR A 233 -7.26 -8.03 12.74
C TYR A 233 -6.32 -8.47 13.86
N GLU A 234 -5.20 -9.05 13.49
CA GLU A 234 -4.06 -9.33 14.36
C GLU A 234 -3.06 -8.16 14.31
N ASP A 235 -2.34 -7.92 15.41
CA ASP A 235 -1.36 -6.84 15.52
C ASP A 235 0.05 -7.30 15.12
N TYR A 236 0.57 -6.72 14.04
CA TYR A 236 1.93 -6.93 13.52
C TYR A 236 2.84 -5.70 13.74
N SER A 237 2.43 -4.77 14.59
CA SER A 237 3.15 -3.51 14.85
C SER A 237 4.57 -3.72 15.37
N ALA A 238 4.83 -4.81 16.10
CA ALA A 238 6.19 -5.15 16.54
C ALA A 238 7.16 -5.32 15.37
N LEU A 239 6.74 -6.01 14.29
CA LEU A 239 7.56 -6.20 13.09
C LEU A 239 7.79 -4.87 12.36
N LEU A 240 6.74 -4.06 12.23
CA LEU A 240 6.83 -2.73 11.62
C LEU A 240 7.82 -1.84 12.37
N ARG A 241 7.71 -1.78 13.70
CA ARG A 241 8.58 -0.96 14.55
C ARG A 241 10.03 -1.42 14.47
N GLN A 242 10.28 -2.73 14.40
CA GLN A 242 11.62 -3.30 14.19
C GLN A 242 12.23 -2.88 12.83
N VAL A 243 11.42 -2.86 11.77
CA VAL A 243 11.86 -2.39 10.46
C VAL A 243 12.20 -0.89 10.51
N LEU A 244 11.31 -0.06 11.06
CA LEU A 244 11.48 1.39 11.14
C LEU A 244 12.60 1.85 12.10
N SER A 245 12.93 1.07 13.15
CA SER A 245 14.02 1.40 14.08
C SER A 245 15.42 1.18 13.48
N SER A 246 15.52 0.36 12.43
CA SER A 246 16.79 -0.02 11.80
C SER A 246 17.50 1.19 11.16
N ASP A 247 16.75 2.13 10.58
CA ASP A 247 17.30 3.37 10.00
C ASP A 247 17.81 4.34 11.08
N ARG A 248 17.13 4.40 12.23
CA ARG A 248 17.54 5.25 13.36
C ARG A 248 18.88 4.82 13.95
N ALA A 249 19.09 3.51 14.07
CA ALA A 249 20.37 2.95 14.52
C ALA A 249 21.50 3.22 13.50
N ALA A 250 21.23 3.04 12.21
CA ALA A 250 22.19 3.33 11.15
C ALA A 250 22.58 4.82 11.09
N ARG A 251 21.61 5.73 11.14
CA ARG A 251 21.84 7.19 11.16
C ARG A 251 22.55 7.64 12.44
N ALA A 252 22.18 7.12 13.61
CA ALA A 252 22.87 7.44 14.86
C ALA A 252 24.31 6.94 14.87
N GLN A 253 24.59 5.79 14.25
CA GLN A 253 25.93 5.23 14.14
C GLN A 253 26.80 5.98 13.11
N MET A 254 26.21 6.48 12.01
CA MET A 254 26.88 7.37 11.06
C MET A 254 27.20 8.74 11.67
N ALA A 255 26.26 9.33 12.42
CA ALA A 255 26.45 10.60 13.12
C ALA A 255 27.57 10.51 14.19
N LYS A 256 27.65 9.39 14.93
CA LYS A 256 28.75 9.13 15.88
C LYS A 256 30.10 8.91 15.22
N LYS A 257 30.14 8.54 13.93
CA LYS A 257 31.38 8.33 13.16
C LYS A 257 31.86 9.57 12.40
N GLY A 258 31.15 10.71 12.51
CA GLY A 258 31.53 11.95 11.82
C GLY A 258 31.47 11.87 10.28
N VAL A 259 30.80 10.84 9.74
CA VAL A 259 30.68 10.66 8.29
C VAL A 259 29.49 11.50 7.82
N THR A 260 29.77 12.66 7.23
CA THR A 260 28.78 13.41 6.46
C THR A 260 28.40 12.62 5.22
N CYS A 261 27.11 12.65 4.84
CA CYS A 261 26.67 12.11 3.56
C CYS A 261 27.56 12.66 2.44
N PRO A 262 28.04 11.85 1.48
CA PRO A 262 28.57 12.41 0.26
C PRO A 262 27.44 13.23 -0.41
N PRO A 263 27.77 14.38 -1.02
CA PRO A 263 26.76 15.21 -1.66
C PRO A 263 25.98 14.38 -2.69
N GLN A 264 24.67 14.63 -2.75
CA GLN A 264 23.78 14.09 -3.77
C GLN A 264 24.40 14.42 -5.12
N THR A 265 25.00 13.42 -5.78
CA THR A 265 25.44 13.56 -7.16
C THR A 265 24.18 13.64 -8.01
N SER A 266 23.77 14.87 -8.33
CA SER A 266 22.98 15.16 -9.52
C SER A 266 23.76 14.63 -10.72
N GLY A 267 23.36 13.46 -11.21
CA GLY A 267 23.85 12.93 -12.48
C GLY A 267 23.27 13.76 -13.62
N ALA A 268 24.17 14.33 -14.42
CA ALA A 268 23.90 14.91 -15.72
C ALA A 268 23.43 13.84 -16.72
#